data_AF-A0A2N9FWH5-F1
#
_entry.id   AF-A0A2N9FWH5-F1
#
_cell.length_a   1.000
_cell.length_b   1.000
_cell.length_c   1.000
_cell.angle_alpha   90.00
_cell.angle_beta   90.00
_cell.angle_gamma   90.00
#
_symmetry.space_group_name_H-M   'P 1'
#
loop_
_entity.id
_entity.type
_entity.pdbx_description
1 polymer ?
#
loop_
_entity_poly.entity_id
_entity_poly.type
_entity_poly.pdbx_seq_one_letter_code
_entity_poly.pdbx_strand_id
1 'polypeptide(L)'
;MSKLWPNVNFPSFLRIQNTAEHIKFLPYELDDVNDSPVAMQVTSFNCSGIVIGLELSHKVADGASFFSFINNWAATARGASNIVTPQLDAATHFPPRTLPGFDPNIGMSEN
;
A
#
# COMPACT_ATOMS: atom_id res chain seq x y z
N MET A 1 5.06 -9.95 8.73
CA MET A 1 4.57 -11.28 9.17
C MET A 1 3.97 -11.99 7.97
N SER A 2 4.53 -13.13 7.56
CA SER A 2 3.96 -13.96 6.49
C SER A 2 2.80 -14.80 7.06
N LYS A 3 1.58 -14.65 6.52
CA LYS A 3 0.48 -15.58 6.81
C LYS A 3 0.64 -16.81 5.89
N LEU A 4 0.85 -17.98 6.49
CA LEU A 4 0.77 -19.26 5.77
C LEU A 4 -0.71 -19.64 5.66
N TRP A 5 -1.24 -19.73 4.45
CA TRP A 5 -2.63 -20.12 4.20
C TRP A 5 -2.69 -21.59 3.80
N PRO A 6 -3.18 -22.49 4.67
CA PRO A 6 -3.32 -23.89 4.30
C PRO A 6 -4.48 -24.04 3.30
N ASN A 7 -4.18 -24.67 2.15
CA ASN A 7 -5.12 -25.19 1.15
C ASN A 7 -5.67 -24.25 0.05
N VAL A 8 -5.19 -23.02 -0.09
CA VAL A 8 -5.44 -22.24 -1.32
C VAL A 8 -4.33 -22.55 -2.32
N ASN A 9 -4.65 -23.05 -3.51
CA ASN A 9 -3.69 -23.14 -4.61
C ASN A 9 -3.84 -21.92 -5.54
N PHE A 10 -2.79 -21.59 -6.29
CA PHE A 10 -2.78 -20.42 -7.17
C PHE A 10 -3.95 -20.37 -8.18
N PRO A 11 -4.34 -21.49 -8.83
CA PRO A 11 -5.55 -21.51 -9.67
C PRO A 11 -6.85 -21.16 -8.93
N SER A 12 -7.00 -21.60 -7.68
CA SER A 12 -8.15 -21.26 -6.84
C SER A 12 -8.13 -19.80 -6.42
N PHE A 13 -6.96 -19.22 -6.17
CA PHE A 13 -6.81 -17.78 -5.88
C PHE A 13 -7.34 -16.91 -7.03
N LEU A 14 -6.95 -17.21 -8.29
CA LEU A 14 -7.41 -16.46 -9.46
C LEU A 14 -8.93 -16.57 -9.71
N ARG A 15 -9.59 -17.57 -9.11
CA ARG A 15 -11.03 -17.79 -9.23
C ARG A 15 -11.84 -17.10 -8.12
N ILE A 16 -11.17 -16.46 -7.16
CA ILE A 16 -11.85 -15.70 -6.10
C ILE A 16 -12.47 -14.45 -6.76
N GLN A 17 -13.77 -14.49 -7.01
CA GLN A 17 -14.55 -13.34 -7.51
C GLN A 17 -15.23 -12.56 -6.37
N ASN A 18 -15.16 -13.06 -5.14
CA ASN A 18 -15.78 -12.42 -3.98
C ASN A 18 -14.78 -11.47 -3.32
N THR A 19 -15.08 -10.16 -3.31
CA THR A 19 -14.27 -9.11 -2.68
C THR A 19 -14.03 -9.35 -1.18
N ALA A 20 -14.94 -10.00 -0.45
CA ALA A 20 -14.76 -10.32 0.96
C ALA A 20 -13.62 -11.34 1.22
N GLU A 21 -13.32 -12.20 0.24
CA GLU A 21 -12.20 -13.15 0.32
C GLU A 21 -10.87 -12.50 -0.07
N HIS A 22 -10.89 -11.40 -0.84
CA HIS A 22 -9.70 -10.61 -1.16
C HIS A 22 -9.15 -9.85 0.05
N ILE A 23 -10.03 -9.45 0.98
CA ILE A 23 -9.66 -8.79 2.24
C ILE A 23 -8.68 -9.63 3.06
N LYS A 24 -8.76 -10.97 2.97
CA LYS A 24 -7.83 -11.89 3.67
C LYS A 24 -6.37 -11.77 3.17
N PHE A 25 -6.17 -11.22 1.98
CA PHE A 25 -4.85 -10.99 1.39
C PHE A 25 -4.34 -9.57 1.57
N LEU A 26 -5.11 -8.72 2.27
CA LEU A 26 -4.67 -7.39 2.62
C LEU A 26 -3.77 -7.41 3.87
N PRO A 27 -2.76 -6.54 3.91
CA PRO A 27 -1.91 -6.39 5.08
C PRO A 27 -2.69 -5.98 6.35
N TYR A 28 -3.79 -5.22 6.17
CA TYR A 28 -4.67 -4.70 7.21
C TYR A 28 -6.15 -5.00 6.92
N GLU A 29 -7.00 -4.91 7.95
CA GLU A 29 -8.46 -4.89 7.77
C GLU A 29 -8.88 -3.54 7.18
N LEU A 30 -9.88 -3.53 6.29
CA LEU A 30 -10.27 -2.33 5.51
C LEU A 30 -10.67 -1.10 6.37
N ASP A 31 -11.03 -1.33 7.64
CA ASP A 31 -11.48 -0.29 8.57
C ASP A 31 -10.42 0.06 9.65
N ASP A 32 -9.23 -0.55 9.59
CA ASP A 32 -8.13 -0.20 10.48
C ASP A 32 -7.44 1.07 9.95
N VAL A 33 -7.57 2.19 10.66
CA VAL A 33 -6.91 3.45 10.28
C VAL A 33 -5.43 3.31 10.56
N ASN A 34 -4.72 2.80 9.56
CA ASN A 34 -3.27 2.74 9.58
C ASN A 34 -2.70 4.04 9.01
N ASP A 35 -1.88 4.74 9.79
CA ASP A 35 -1.16 5.94 9.33
C ASP A 35 -0.01 5.60 8.36
N SER A 36 0.25 4.32 8.10
CA SER A 36 1.24 3.91 7.10
C SER A 36 0.76 4.26 5.68
N PRO A 37 1.57 4.95 4.86
CA PRO A 37 1.21 5.30 3.48
C PRO A 37 1.15 4.07 2.54
N VAL A 38 1.84 2.99 2.91
CA VAL A 38 1.92 1.75 2.13
C VAL A 38 1.99 0.53 3.05
N ALA A 39 1.43 -0.57 2.60
CA ALA A 39 1.52 -1.86 3.25
C ALA A 39 1.65 -2.99 2.23
N MET A 40 2.34 -4.08 2.59
CA MET A 40 2.61 -5.20 1.69
C MET A 40 2.45 -6.54 2.39
N GLN A 41 1.81 -7.50 1.71
CA GLN A 41 1.71 -8.89 2.13
C GLN A 41 2.26 -9.81 1.04
N VAL A 42 3.21 -10.67 1.41
CA VAL A 42 3.73 -11.73 0.53
C VAL A 42 3.13 -13.05 0.96
N THR A 43 2.44 -13.73 0.04
CA THR A 43 1.81 -15.03 0.27
C THR A 43 2.44 -16.06 -0.67
N SER A 44 3.10 -17.06 -0.11
CA SER A 44 3.69 -18.19 -0.84
C SER A 44 2.78 -19.41 -0.83
N PHE A 45 2.69 -20.12 -1.94
CA PHE A 45 1.90 -21.33 -2.10
C PHE A 45 2.79 -22.57 -2.23
N ASN A 46 2.26 -23.75 -1.90
CA ASN A 46 2.98 -25.02 -2.00
C ASN A 46 3.46 -25.35 -3.43
N CYS A 47 2.85 -24.76 -4.46
CA CYS A 47 3.27 -24.88 -5.86
C CYS A 47 4.42 -23.94 -6.25
N SER A 48 5.12 -23.32 -5.29
CA SER A 48 6.13 -22.27 -5.50
C SER A 48 5.60 -20.97 -6.12
N GLY A 49 4.29 -20.85 -6.33
CA GLY A 49 3.66 -19.58 -6.70
C GLY A 49 3.71 -18.56 -5.56
N ILE A 50 3.79 -17.28 -5.91
CA ILE A 50 3.76 -16.17 -4.95
C ILE A 50 2.68 -15.18 -5.40
N VAL A 51 1.92 -14.68 -4.43
CA VAL A 51 1.04 -13.50 -4.59
C VAL A 51 1.56 -12.40 -3.67
N ILE A 52 1.58 -11.18 -4.20
CA ILE A 52 1.94 -9.98 -3.45
C ILE A 52 0.69 -9.10 -3.40
N GLY A 53 0.14 -8.91 -2.22
CA GLY A 53 -0.88 -7.91 -1.93
C GLY A 53 -0.22 -6.59 -1.57
N LEU A 54 -0.68 -5.49 -2.17
CA LEU A 54 -0.19 -4.14 -1.90
C LEU A 54 -1.39 -3.24 -1.59
N GLU A 55 -1.26 -2.47 -0.52
CA GLU A 55 -2.21 -1.44 -0.13
C GLU A 55 -1.47 -0.10 -0.09
N LEU A 56 -2.08 0.93 -0.65
CA LEU A 56 -1.52 2.27 -0.68
C LEU A 56 -2.61 3.26 -0.31
N SER A 57 -2.28 4.17 0.61
CA SER A 57 -3.24 5.18 1.06
C SER A 57 -3.55 6.16 -0.06
N HIS A 58 -4.82 6.24 -0.47
CA HIS A 58 -5.27 7.19 -1.48
C HIS A 58 -5.10 8.66 -1.01
N LYS A 59 -4.82 8.90 0.29
CA LYS A 59 -4.46 10.22 0.82
C LYS A 59 -3.13 10.74 0.28
N VAL A 60 -2.21 9.84 -0.10
CA VAL A 60 -0.83 10.20 -0.50
C VAL A 60 -0.50 9.86 -1.94
N ALA A 61 -1.30 9.04 -2.62
CA ALA A 61 -1.10 8.76 -4.03
C ALA A 61 -2.40 8.39 -4.76
N ASP A 62 -2.44 8.65 -6.07
CA ASP A 62 -3.51 8.26 -6.98
C ASP A 62 -3.17 6.93 -7.69
N GLY A 63 -4.08 6.47 -8.57
CA GLY A 63 -3.87 5.25 -9.34
C GLY A 63 -2.60 5.27 -10.22
N ALA A 64 -2.27 6.42 -10.83
CA ALA A 64 -1.06 6.54 -11.65
C ALA A 64 0.22 6.40 -10.80
N SER A 65 0.21 7.02 -9.63
CA SER A 65 1.29 6.92 -8.65
C SER A 65 1.45 5.48 -8.13
N PHE A 66 0.34 4.78 -7.88
CA PHE A 66 0.34 3.37 -7.49
C PHE A 66 1.01 2.46 -8.53
N PHE A 67 0.63 2.57 -9.81
CA PHE A 67 1.25 1.78 -10.87
C PHE A 67 2.72 2.15 -11.10
N SER A 68 3.05 3.44 -10.97
CA SER A 68 4.45 3.90 -11.06
C SER A 68 5.31 3.30 -9.95
N PHE A 69 4.80 3.23 -8.72
CA PHE A 69 5.47 2.58 -7.60
C PHE A 69 5.73 1.09 -7.88
N ILE A 70 4.73 0.33 -8.33
CA ILE A 70 4.88 -1.10 -8.63
C ILE A 70 5.92 -1.33 -9.75
N ASN A 71 5.85 -0.55 -10.82
CA ASN A 71 6.78 -0.67 -11.95
C ASN A 71 8.23 -0.39 -11.53
N ASN A 72 8.44 0.68 -10.78
CA ASN A 72 9.75 1.04 -10.26
C ASN A 72 10.27 0.00 -9.26
N TRP A 73 9.42 -0.46 -8.34
CA TRP A 73 9.79 -1.51 -7.40
C TRP A 73 10.23 -2.79 -8.13
N ALA A 74 9.48 -3.22 -9.14
CA ALA A 74 9.82 -4.38 -9.94
C ALA A 74 11.11 -4.18 -10.76
N ALA A 75 11.35 -2.99 -11.30
CA ALA A 75 12.59 -2.65 -12.00
C ALA A 75 13.80 -2.68 -11.05
N THR A 76 13.67 -2.09 -9.87
CA THR A 76 14.70 -2.13 -8.81
C THR A 76 15.02 -3.57 -8.39
N ALA A 77 13.99 -4.39 -8.17
CA ALA A 77 14.17 -5.79 -7.79
C ALA A 77 14.90 -6.62 -8.87
N ARG A 78 14.78 -6.21 -10.15
CA ARG A 78 15.53 -6.81 -11.27
C ARG A 78 16.93 -6.23 -11.47
N GLY A 79 17.35 -5.26 -10.64
CA GLY A 79 18.67 -4.62 -10.76
C GLY A 79 18.77 -3.61 -11.90
N ALA A 80 17.66 -3.00 -12.34
CA ALA A 80 17.70 -1.95 -13.35
C ALA A 80 18.48 -0.73 -12.83
N SER A 81 19.37 -0.17 -13.65
CA SER A 81 20.20 1.00 -13.28
C SER A 81 19.52 2.34 -13.53
N ASN A 82 18.49 2.39 -14.39
CA ASN A 82 17.83 3.62 -14.82
C ASN A 82 16.36 3.63 -14.36
N ILE A 83 16.15 3.76 -13.05
CA ILE A 83 14.80 3.83 -12.46
C ILE A 83 14.36 5.29 -12.42
N VAL A 84 13.26 5.61 -13.09
CA VAL A 84 12.67 6.96 -13.04
C VAL A 84 12.03 7.14 -11.68
N THR A 85 12.66 7.94 -10.81
CA THR A 85 12.15 8.21 -9.47
C THR A 85 11.05 9.26 -9.54
N PRO A 86 9.86 9.01 -8.94
CA PRO A 86 8.83 10.02 -8.85
C PRO A 86 9.34 11.21 -8.03
N GLN A 87 9.08 12.43 -8.50
CA GLN A 87 9.40 13.64 -7.76
C GLN A 87 8.30 13.88 -6.72
N LEU A 88 8.66 13.78 -5.44
CA LEU A 88 7.76 14.05 -4.31
C LEU A 88 8.04 15.46 -3.74
N ASP A 89 8.17 16.44 -4.62
CA ASP A 89 8.51 17.84 -4.29
C ASP A 89 7.26 18.73 -4.16
N ALA A 90 6.08 18.14 -4.04
CA ALA A 90 4.82 18.86 -3.90
C ALA A 90 4.86 19.86 -2.73
N ALA A 91 5.49 19.52 -1.60
CA ALA A 91 5.64 20.44 -0.46
C ALA A 91 6.58 21.63 -0.76
N THR A 92 7.50 21.48 -1.72
CA THR A 92 8.36 22.56 -2.20
C THR A 92 7.56 23.56 -3.04
N HIS A 93 6.67 23.07 -3.90
CA HIS A 93 5.83 23.90 -4.78
C HIS A 93 4.60 24.46 -4.06
N PHE A 94 4.07 23.70 -3.09
CA PHE A 94 2.88 24.01 -2.31
C PHE A 94 3.22 23.92 -0.81
N PRO A 95 3.95 24.90 -0.27
CA PRO A 95 4.34 24.88 1.13
C PRO A 95 3.11 24.85 2.05
N PRO A 96 3.20 24.17 3.21
CA PRO A 96 2.13 24.17 4.19
C PRO A 96 1.70 25.61 4.52
N ARG A 97 0.41 25.89 4.41
CA ARG A 97 -0.13 27.19 4.83
C ARG A 97 -0.32 27.15 6.33
N THR A 98 0.33 28.05 7.06
CA THR A 98 -0.06 28.37 8.43
C THR A 98 -1.43 29.04 8.35
N LEU A 99 -2.48 28.32 8.73
CA LEU A 99 -3.82 28.89 8.87
C LEU A 99 -3.87 29.66 10.20
N PRO A 100 -4.04 30.99 10.20
CA PRO A 100 -4.16 31.74 11.44
C PRO A 100 -5.37 31.23 12.23
N GLY A 101 -5.14 30.74 13.46
CA GLY A 101 -6.18 30.19 14.33
C GLY A 101 -6.38 28.67 14.26
N PHE A 102 -5.61 27.95 13.44
CA PHE A 102 -5.57 26.48 13.49
C PHE A 102 -4.39 26.03 14.37
N ASP A 103 -4.68 25.67 15.63
CA ASP A 103 -3.74 24.94 16.47
C ASP A 103 -4.09 23.43 16.41
N PRO A 104 -3.25 22.59 15.79
CA PRO A 104 -3.51 21.16 15.69
C PRO A 104 -3.55 20.45 17.07
N ASN A 105 -3.15 21.11 18.16
CA ASN A 105 -3.14 20.56 19.52
C ASN A 105 -4.35 21.00 20.36
N ILE A 106 -5.16 21.97 19.90
CA ILE A 106 -6.29 22.52 20.70
C ILE A 106 -7.46 21.53 20.86
N GLY A 107 -7.47 20.41 20.12
CA GLY A 107 -8.52 19.39 20.19
C GLY A 107 -8.24 18.18 21.10
N MET A 108 -7.04 18.04 21.67
CA MET A 108 -6.65 16.88 22.49
C MET A 108 -6.50 17.20 23.99
N SER A 109 -7.37 18.05 24.54
CA SER A 109 -7.65 17.98 25.97
C SER A 109 -8.83 17.03 26.18
N GLU A 110 -8.53 15.75 26.40
CA GLU A 110 -9.50 14.80 26.96
C GLU A 110 -9.94 15.30 28.35
N ASN A 111 -11.24 15.22 28.61
CA ASN A 111 -11.86 15.45 29.91
C ASN A 111 -12.65 14.21 30.29
#